data_AF-A0A438HKG9-F1
#
_entry.id   AF-A0A438HKG9-F1
#
_cell.length_a   1.000
_cell.length_b   1.000
_cell.length_c   1.000
_cell.angle_alpha   90.00
_cell.angle_beta   90.00
_cell.angle_gamma   90.00
#
_symmetry.space_group_name_H-M   'P 1'
#
loop_
_entity.id
_entity.type
_entity.pdbx_description
1 polymer ?
#
loop_
_entity_poly.entity_id
_entity_poly.type
_entity_poly.pdbx_seq_one_letter_code
_entity_poly.pdbx_strand_id
1 'polypeptide(L)'
;MERLHRNRVIEDVEDMVFWTETKSGKFSVKSLYLALEAGCSARFPSSLIWNENVQPKISFFAWEAMWGKALTLDKVQKRGWALANRCFLCLENEETIDHLLLHCSRTKVLWDLLFTLFGVSWVLPSSVKETLLSWHGSFVGKKRKKVWRAAPLHIFLDGLEGEELFGFQG
;
A
#
# COMPACT_ATOMS: atom_id res chain seq x y z
N MET A 1 40.21 -27.00 -17.52
CA MET A 1 39.69 -25.73 -16.98
C MET A 1 38.19 -25.67 -17.21
N GLU A 2 37.42 -25.98 -16.17
CA GLU A 2 35.95 -25.93 -16.22
C GLU A 2 35.47 -24.51 -15.92
N ARG A 3 34.56 -24.00 -16.76
CA ARG A 3 33.99 -22.65 -16.68
C ARG A 3 32.66 -22.73 -15.95
N LEU A 4 32.62 -22.36 -14.67
CA LEU A 4 31.35 -22.35 -13.92
C LEU A 4 30.60 -21.03 -13.93
N HIS A 5 31.19 -19.89 -14.31
CA HIS A 5 30.45 -18.68 -14.69
C HIS A 5 31.39 -17.72 -15.43
N ARG A 6 30.88 -16.55 -15.88
CA ARG A 6 31.51 -15.53 -16.75
C ARG A 6 32.89 -14.98 -16.29
N ASN A 7 33.46 -15.49 -15.21
CA ASN A 7 34.70 -15.01 -14.59
C ASN A 7 35.79 -16.11 -14.63
N ARG A 8 37.04 -15.70 -14.86
CA ARG A 8 38.20 -16.61 -14.82
C ARG A 8 38.50 -16.96 -13.37
N VAL A 9 38.55 -18.25 -13.06
CA VAL A 9 39.04 -18.75 -11.76
C VAL A 9 40.56 -18.62 -11.77
N ILE A 10 41.12 -18.03 -10.72
CA ILE A 10 42.57 -17.92 -10.51
C ILE A 10 42.90 -18.95 -9.42
N GLU A 11 43.74 -19.92 -9.75
CA GLU A 11 44.23 -20.92 -8.80
C GLU A 11 45.27 -20.27 -7.85
N ASP A 12 45.36 -20.75 -6.60
CA ASP A 12 46.22 -20.26 -5.52
C ASP A 12 45.90 -18.88 -4.90
N VAL A 13 44.63 -18.43 -4.96
CA VAL A 13 44.16 -17.22 -4.26
C VAL A 13 42.99 -17.57 -3.35
N GLU A 14 43.00 -17.06 -2.11
CA GLU A 14 41.87 -17.20 -1.18
C GLU A 14 40.59 -16.55 -1.75
N ASP A 15 39.46 -17.20 -1.52
CA ASP A 15 38.15 -16.71 -1.97
C ASP A 15 37.84 -15.33 -1.37
N MET A 16 37.38 -14.41 -2.22
CA MET A 16 36.99 -13.06 -1.81
C MET A 16 35.51 -12.79 -2.08
N VAL A 17 34.83 -12.22 -1.09
CA VAL A 17 33.44 -11.75 -1.24
C VAL A 17 33.43 -10.42 -1.97
N PHE A 18 32.79 -10.37 -3.14
CA PHE A 18 32.66 -9.17 -3.95
C PHE A 18 31.21 -8.68 -4.01
N TRP A 19 30.98 -7.42 -3.67
CA TRP A 19 29.66 -6.80 -3.74
C TRP A 19 29.42 -6.19 -5.12
N THR A 20 28.48 -6.74 -5.88
CA THR A 20 28.22 -6.38 -7.30
C THR A 20 27.59 -5.01 -7.48
N GLU A 21 26.93 -4.47 -6.47
CA GLU A 21 26.15 -3.23 -6.57
C GLU A 21 27.01 -1.97 -6.36
N THR A 22 28.31 -2.12 -6.07
CA THR A 22 29.25 -1.00 -6.06
C THR A 22 30.43 -1.25 -6.99
N LYS A 23 30.87 -0.21 -7.69
CA LYS A 23 32.08 -0.27 -8.53
C LYS A 23 33.35 -0.60 -7.77
N SER A 24 33.36 -0.34 -6.45
CA SER A 24 34.49 -0.65 -5.57
C SER A 24 34.50 -2.11 -5.10
N GLY A 25 33.44 -2.89 -5.35
CA GLY A 25 33.30 -4.26 -4.85
C GLY A 25 33.09 -4.37 -3.34
N LYS A 26 33.07 -3.24 -2.63
CA LYS A 26 32.95 -3.22 -1.17
C LYS A 26 31.49 -3.24 -0.76
N PHE A 27 31.17 -4.16 0.14
CA PHE A 27 29.88 -4.20 0.81
C PHE A 27 29.72 -3.00 1.75
N SER A 28 28.51 -2.46 1.77
CA SER A 28 28.05 -1.56 2.83
C SER A 28 26.56 -1.76 3.04
N VAL A 29 26.08 -1.52 4.27
CA VAL A 29 24.64 -1.55 4.56
C VAL A 29 23.89 -0.58 3.64
N LYS A 30 24.45 0.61 3.39
CA LYS A 30 23.88 1.61 2.47
C LYS A 30 23.71 1.08 1.03
N SER A 31 24.73 0.42 0.48
CA SER A 31 24.67 -0.12 -0.88
C SER A 31 23.71 -1.29 -1.01
N LEU A 32 23.57 -2.10 0.05
CA LEU A 32 22.54 -3.14 0.13
C LEU A 32 21.13 -2.54 0.07
N TYR A 33 20.84 -1.54 0.92
CA TYR A 33 19.52 -0.89 0.92
C TYR A 33 19.19 -0.23 -0.42
N LEU A 34 20.16 0.46 -1.05
CA LEU A 34 19.96 1.06 -2.37
C LEU A 34 19.68 0.03 -3.45
N ALA A 35 20.33 -1.14 -3.41
CA ALA A 35 20.08 -2.22 -4.35
C ALA A 35 18.70 -2.86 -4.14
N LEU A 36 18.29 -3.06 -2.88
CA LEU A 36 16.95 -3.52 -2.54
C LEU A 36 15.87 -2.51 -2.97
N GLU A 37 16.13 -1.21 -2.80
CA GLU A 37 15.21 -0.14 -3.19
C GLU A 37 15.12 0.03 -4.71
N ALA A 38 16.22 -0.17 -5.45
CA ALA A 38 16.24 -0.11 -6.91
C ALA A 38 15.34 -1.17 -7.57
N GLY A 39 15.10 -2.30 -6.90
CA GLY A 39 14.12 -3.31 -7.33
C GLY A 39 12.65 -2.95 -7.05
N CYS A 40 12.40 -1.89 -6.27
CA CYS A 40 11.05 -1.44 -5.91
C CYS A 40 10.59 -0.30 -6.84
N SER A 41 9.81 -0.62 -7.87
CA SER A 41 9.36 0.35 -8.88
C SER A 41 8.41 1.45 -8.36
N ALA A 42 7.92 1.38 -7.11
CA ALA A 42 7.06 2.40 -6.53
C ALA A 42 7.57 2.81 -5.14
N ARG A 43 7.98 4.08 -4.98
CA ARG A 43 8.34 4.64 -3.68
C ARG A 43 7.11 4.63 -2.76
N PHE A 44 7.29 4.08 -1.57
CA PHE A 44 6.26 4.06 -0.53
C PHE A 44 5.80 5.50 -0.19
N PRO A 45 4.49 5.81 -0.22
CA PRO A 45 3.97 7.15 0.02
C PRO A 45 3.93 7.48 1.52
N SER A 46 5.10 7.50 2.15
CA SER A 46 5.26 7.64 3.61
C SER A 46 4.54 8.86 4.18
N SER A 47 4.67 10.01 3.53
CA SER A 47 4.03 11.25 3.98
C SER A 47 2.52 11.31 3.74
N LEU A 48 1.96 10.37 2.98
CA LEU A 48 0.50 10.20 2.89
C LEU A 48 0.02 9.34 4.06
N ILE A 49 0.64 8.18 4.27
CA ILE A 49 0.25 7.19 5.27
C ILE A 49 0.51 7.69 6.70
N TRP A 50 1.68 8.24 6.95
CA TRP A 50 2.08 8.77 8.27
C TRP A 50 1.71 10.25 8.40
N ASN A 51 0.41 10.54 8.32
CA ASN A 51 -0.11 11.90 8.43
C ASN A 51 -0.40 12.25 9.91
N GLU A 52 0.16 13.37 10.37
CA GLU A 52 0.01 13.87 11.75
C GLU A 52 -1.44 14.22 12.14
N ASN A 53 -2.33 14.40 11.16
CA ASN A 53 -3.72 14.81 11.38
C ASN A 53 -4.67 13.61 11.53
N VAL A 54 -4.17 12.37 11.47
CA VAL A 54 -4.97 11.16 11.65
C VAL A 54 -4.45 10.34 12.82
N GLN A 55 -5.32 9.52 13.41
CA GLN A 55 -4.93 8.63 14.48
C GLN A 55 -3.96 7.56 13.97
N PRO A 56 -2.94 7.15 14.77
CA PRO A 56 -1.96 6.14 14.38
C PRO A 56 -2.57 4.82 13.89
N LYS A 57 -3.72 4.43 14.47
CA LYS A 57 -4.48 3.23 14.07
C LYS A 57 -4.93 3.28 12.60
N ILE A 58 -5.39 4.44 12.14
CA ILE A 58 -5.82 4.66 10.75
C ILE A 58 -4.60 4.58 9.82
N SER A 59 -3.48 5.20 10.21
CA SER A 59 -2.23 5.13 9.46
C SER A 59 -1.72 3.69 9.34
N PHE A 60 -1.79 2.92 10.42
CA PHE A 60 -1.41 1.51 10.43
C PHE A 60 -2.31 0.67 9.51
N PHE A 61 -3.62 0.87 9.58
CA PHE A 61 -4.55 0.19 8.68
C PHE A 61 -4.33 0.58 7.22
N ALA A 62 -4.12 1.85 6.91
CA ALA A 62 -3.84 2.29 5.54
C ALA A 62 -2.54 1.68 5.00
N TRP A 63 -1.52 1.51 5.86
CA TRP A 63 -0.30 0.78 5.52
C TRP A 63 -0.59 -0.70 5.22
N GLU A 64 -1.35 -1.39 6.09
CA GLU A 64 -1.78 -2.77 5.88
C GLU A 64 -2.60 -2.92 4.58
N ALA A 65 -3.54 -2.01 4.32
CA ALA A 65 -4.38 -2.00 3.14
C ALA A 65 -3.57 -1.78 1.86
N MET A 66 -2.59 -0.88 1.88
CA MET A 66 -1.67 -0.65 0.75
C MET A 66 -0.91 -1.93 0.36
N TRP A 67 -0.52 -2.76 1.33
CA TRP A 67 0.17 -4.02 1.10
C TRP A 67 -0.78 -5.21 0.90
N GLY A 68 -2.10 -4.98 0.91
CA GLY A 68 -3.11 -6.02 0.79
C GLY A 68 -3.08 -7.01 1.96
N LYS A 69 -2.69 -6.55 3.15
CA LYS A 69 -2.57 -7.35 4.38
C LYS A 69 -3.68 -7.07 5.40
N ALA A 70 -4.46 -6.01 5.19
CA ALA A 70 -5.65 -5.70 5.99
C ALA A 70 -6.59 -6.92 6.14
N LEU A 71 -7.13 -7.10 7.35
CA LEU A 71 -8.00 -8.21 7.71
C LEU A 71 -9.37 -8.06 7.06
N THR A 72 -9.52 -8.63 5.87
CA THR A 72 -10.78 -8.72 5.12
C THR A 72 -11.20 -10.18 5.01
N LEU A 73 -12.49 -10.45 4.79
CA LEU A 73 -13.01 -11.82 4.72
C LEU A 73 -12.30 -12.67 3.65
N ASP A 74 -11.85 -12.09 2.53
CA ASP A 74 -11.05 -12.82 1.53
C ASP A 74 -9.71 -13.33 2.09
N LYS A 75 -9.08 -12.57 2.99
CA LYS A 75 -7.83 -12.95 3.66
C LYS A 75 -8.07 -14.02 4.71
N VAL A 76 -9.19 -13.95 5.43
CA VAL A 76 -9.58 -14.96 6.41
C VAL A 76 -9.88 -16.30 5.70
N GLN A 77 -10.61 -16.27 4.59
CA GLN A 77 -10.83 -17.46 3.75
C GLN A 77 -9.52 -18.06 3.22
N LYS A 78 -8.59 -17.23 2.73
CA LYS A 78 -7.26 -17.70 2.28
C LYS A 78 -6.43 -18.36 3.38
N ARG A 79 -6.73 -18.11 4.65
CA ARG A 79 -6.11 -18.77 5.81
C ARG A 79 -6.80 -20.09 6.21
N GLY A 80 -7.80 -20.54 5.46
CA GLY A 80 -8.45 -21.84 5.63
C GLY A 80 -9.76 -21.83 6.40
N TRP A 81 -10.31 -20.65 6.72
CA TRP A 81 -11.60 -20.55 7.39
C TRP A 81 -12.76 -20.63 6.39
N ALA A 82 -13.69 -21.56 6.61
CA ALA A 82 -14.87 -21.72 5.77
C ALA A 82 -15.98 -20.76 6.24
N LEU A 83 -16.04 -19.58 5.61
CA LEU A 83 -17.07 -18.57 5.83
C LEU A 83 -17.59 -18.01 4.50
N ALA A 84 -18.81 -17.52 4.46
CA ALA A 84 -19.36 -16.86 3.28
C ALA A 84 -18.79 -15.44 3.17
N ASN A 85 -17.97 -15.18 2.14
CA ASN A 85 -17.42 -13.86 1.92
C ASN A 85 -18.47 -12.95 1.25
N ARG A 86 -18.89 -11.93 1.97
CA ARG A 86 -19.81 -10.90 1.49
C ARG A 86 -19.47 -9.59 2.19
N CYS A 87 -19.29 -8.53 1.42
CA CYS A 87 -18.99 -7.21 1.94
C CYS A 87 -20.09 -6.75 2.89
N PHE A 88 -19.73 -6.41 4.13
CA PHE A 88 -20.69 -5.99 5.15
C PHE A 88 -21.38 -4.66 4.83
N LEU A 89 -20.76 -3.78 4.04
CA LEU A 89 -21.32 -2.47 3.68
C LEU A 89 -22.40 -2.55 2.59
N CYS A 90 -22.10 -3.22 1.48
CA CYS A 90 -23.04 -3.31 0.36
C CYS A 90 -23.92 -4.55 0.42
N LEU A 91 -23.48 -5.60 1.12
CA LEU A 91 -24.15 -6.90 1.15
C LEU A 91 -24.41 -7.45 -0.25
N GLU A 92 -23.59 -7.16 -1.25
CA GLU A 92 -23.85 -7.61 -2.64
C GLU A 92 -22.66 -8.34 -3.23
N ASN A 93 -21.47 -7.79 -3.06
CA ASN A 93 -20.24 -8.33 -3.63
C ASN A 93 -19.38 -8.99 -2.54
N GLU A 94 -18.37 -9.74 -2.98
CA GLU A 94 -17.33 -10.25 -2.09
C GLU A 94 -16.57 -9.10 -1.42
N GLU A 95 -16.27 -9.28 -0.14
CA GLU A 95 -15.40 -8.38 0.59
C GLU A 95 -13.95 -8.62 0.19
N THR A 96 -13.35 -7.56 -0.33
CA THR A 96 -11.91 -7.42 -0.53
C THR A 96 -11.55 -6.02 -0.09
N ILE A 97 -10.27 -5.78 0.25
CA ILE A 97 -9.85 -4.43 0.67
C ILE A 97 -10.11 -3.37 -0.42
N ASP A 98 -9.93 -3.73 -1.69
CA ASP A 98 -10.17 -2.84 -2.82
C ASP A 98 -11.67 -2.58 -3.02
N HIS A 99 -12.51 -3.61 -2.87
CA HIS A 99 -13.95 -3.41 -2.89
C HIS A 99 -14.40 -2.54 -1.72
N LEU A 100 -14.02 -2.89 -0.50
CA LEU A 100 -14.45 -2.21 0.71
C LEU A 100 -14.10 -0.71 0.70
N LEU A 101 -12.87 -0.37 0.32
CA LEU A 101 -12.35 1.00 0.41
C LEU A 101 -12.55 1.85 -0.85
N LEU A 102 -12.76 1.22 -2.03
CA LEU A 102 -12.87 1.96 -3.30
C LEU A 102 -14.17 1.65 -4.04
N HIS A 103 -14.49 0.37 -4.24
CA HIS A 103 -15.51 -0.02 -5.24
C HIS A 103 -16.90 -0.30 -4.68
N CYS A 104 -17.05 -0.40 -3.36
CA CYS A 104 -18.29 -0.59 -2.65
C CYS A 104 -19.24 0.57 -2.94
N SER A 105 -20.52 0.27 -3.19
CA SER A 105 -21.53 1.28 -3.50
C SER A 105 -21.67 2.33 -2.39
N ARG A 106 -21.54 1.93 -1.11
CA ARG A 106 -21.54 2.85 0.04
C ARG A 106 -20.31 3.74 0.06
N THR A 107 -19.13 3.16 -0.14
CA THR A 107 -17.85 3.90 -0.12
C THR A 107 -17.71 4.84 -1.32
N LYS A 108 -18.21 4.45 -2.50
CA LYS A 108 -18.25 5.30 -3.69
C LYS A 108 -19.00 6.61 -3.46
N VAL A 109 -20.09 6.60 -2.69
CA VAL A 109 -20.82 7.82 -2.34
C VAL A 109 -19.92 8.83 -1.59
N LEU A 110 -19.07 8.35 -0.68
CA LEU A 110 -18.12 9.21 0.05
C LEU A 110 -17.06 9.78 -0.90
N TRP A 111 -16.55 8.96 -1.81
CA TRP A 111 -15.60 9.40 -2.83
C TRP A 111 -16.21 10.44 -3.79
N ASP A 112 -17.41 10.18 -4.30
CA ASP A 112 -18.12 11.09 -5.21
C ASP A 112 -18.42 12.44 -4.53
N LEU A 113 -18.81 12.41 -3.25
CA LEU A 113 -18.98 13.62 -2.45
C LEU A 113 -17.65 14.38 -2.31
N LEU A 114 -16.55 13.69 -1.97
CA LEU A 114 -15.23 14.29 -1.87
C LEU A 114 -14.81 14.94 -3.20
N PHE A 115 -14.94 14.23 -4.32
CA PHE A 115 -14.59 14.74 -5.64
C PHE A 115 -15.42 15.96 -6.03
N THR A 116 -16.71 15.94 -5.73
CA THR A 116 -17.62 17.07 -5.94
C THR A 116 -17.21 18.28 -5.10
N LEU A 117 -16.90 18.09 -3.81
CA LEU A 117 -16.48 19.16 -2.90
C LEU A 117 -15.19 19.85 -3.34
N PHE A 118 -14.27 19.10 -3.95
CA PHE A 118 -13.01 19.64 -4.44
C PHE A 118 -13.07 20.11 -5.90
N GLY A 119 -14.15 19.80 -6.62
CA GLY A 119 -14.33 20.13 -8.03
C GLY A 119 -13.39 19.35 -8.95
N VAL A 120 -13.16 18.07 -8.65
CA VAL A 120 -12.18 17.21 -9.33
C VAL A 120 -12.92 16.08 -10.02
N SER A 121 -12.62 15.82 -11.30
CA SER A 121 -13.01 14.57 -11.94
C SER A 121 -11.89 13.55 -11.71
N TRP A 122 -12.17 12.50 -10.96
CA TRP A 122 -11.21 11.46 -10.61
C TRP A 122 -11.78 10.09 -10.94
N VAL A 123 -10.95 9.22 -11.49
CA VAL A 123 -11.29 7.81 -11.73
C VAL A 123 -10.52 6.98 -10.70
N LEU A 124 -11.24 6.28 -9.83
CA LEU A 124 -10.62 5.42 -8.82
C LEU A 124 -9.90 4.24 -9.50
N PRO A 125 -8.59 4.04 -9.24
CA PRO A 125 -7.87 2.85 -9.68
C PRO A 125 -8.48 1.54 -9.19
N SER A 126 -8.01 0.44 -9.76
CA SER A 126 -8.44 -0.91 -9.35
C SER A 126 -8.06 -1.24 -7.91
N SER A 127 -6.93 -0.73 -7.41
CA SER A 127 -6.40 -1.10 -6.10
C SER A 127 -6.15 0.08 -5.16
N VAL A 128 -6.26 -0.17 -3.85
CA VAL A 128 -5.94 0.80 -2.79
C VAL A 128 -4.50 1.28 -2.91
N LYS A 129 -3.59 0.37 -3.27
CA LYS A 129 -2.17 0.69 -3.50
C LYS A 129 -2.02 1.74 -4.61
N GLU A 130 -2.62 1.54 -5.77
CA GLU A 130 -2.56 2.50 -6.88
C GLU A 130 -3.24 3.82 -6.54
N THR A 131 -4.37 3.77 -5.83
CA THR A 131 -5.05 4.97 -5.32
C THR A 131 -4.12 5.78 -4.43
N LEU A 132 -3.49 5.18 -3.43
CA LEU A 132 -2.56 5.87 -2.52
C LEU A 132 -1.30 6.38 -3.24
N LEU A 133 -0.76 5.63 -4.19
CA LEU A 133 0.41 6.05 -4.97
C LEU A 133 0.12 7.21 -5.92
N SER A 134 -1.08 7.25 -6.52
CA SER A 134 -1.52 8.33 -7.40
C SER A 134 -2.04 9.55 -6.64
N TRP A 135 -2.29 9.43 -5.33
CA TRP A 135 -2.91 10.47 -4.51
C TRP A 135 -1.97 11.65 -4.18
N HIS A 136 -1.75 12.51 -5.17
CA HIS A 136 -0.98 13.74 -5.03
C HIS A 136 -1.87 14.98 -5.03
N GLY A 137 -1.54 15.98 -4.20
CA GLY A 137 -2.29 17.24 -4.11
C GLY A 137 -1.73 18.37 -4.98
N SER A 138 -1.22 18.08 -6.18
CA SER A 138 -0.60 19.08 -7.07
C SER A 138 -1.65 20.02 -7.71
N PHE A 139 -2.84 19.50 -8.02
CA PHE A 139 -3.95 20.27 -8.60
C PHE A 139 -4.82 20.99 -7.54
N VAL A 140 -4.65 20.65 -6.26
CA VAL A 140 -5.39 21.28 -5.17
C VAL A 140 -4.61 22.49 -4.66
N GLY A 141 -5.25 23.66 -4.62
CA GLY A 141 -4.65 24.89 -4.11
C GLY A 141 -4.06 24.72 -2.69
N LYS A 142 -3.00 25.48 -2.38
CA LYS A 142 -2.20 25.34 -1.14
C LYS A 142 -3.04 25.22 0.15
N LYS A 143 -4.12 26.00 0.25
CA LYS A 143 -5.03 26.01 1.42
C LYS A 143 -5.71 24.65 1.67
N ARG A 144 -6.16 23.99 0.59
CA ARG A 144 -6.93 22.73 0.67
C ARG A 144 -6.06 21.48 0.56
N LYS A 145 -4.78 21.64 0.24
CA LYS A 145 -3.84 20.52 0.01
C LYS A 145 -3.69 19.61 1.23
N LYS A 146 -3.68 20.15 2.45
CA LYS A 146 -3.59 19.34 3.68
C LYS A 146 -4.80 18.42 3.82
N VAL A 147 -6.01 18.97 3.67
CA VAL A 147 -7.28 18.23 3.75
C VAL A 147 -7.35 17.18 2.64
N TRP A 148 -7.01 17.55 1.40
CA TRP A 148 -6.97 16.61 0.27
C TRP A 148 -6.07 15.41 0.55
N ARG A 149 -4.86 15.64 1.10
CA ARG A 149 -3.93 14.56 1.43
C ARG A 149 -4.44 13.64 2.54
N ALA A 150 -5.22 14.15 3.49
CA ALA A 150 -5.79 13.33 4.56
C ALA A 150 -7.07 12.59 4.13
N ALA A 151 -7.73 13.03 3.05
CA ALA A 151 -9.06 12.54 2.68
C ALA A 151 -9.18 11.02 2.50
N PRO A 152 -8.25 10.31 1.82
CA PRO A 152 -8.33 8.84 1.74
C PRO A 152 -8.33 8.16 3.10
N LEU A 153 -7.52 8.67 4.03
CA LEU A 153 -7.41 8.10 5.37
C LEU A 153 -8.68 8.32 6.20
N HIS A 154 -9.36 9.46 6.01
CA HIS A 154 -10.65 9.70 6.66
C HIS A 154 -11.76 8.81 6.09
N ILE A 155 -11.80 8.58 4.78
CA ILE A 155 -12.75 7.63 4.19
C ILE A 155 -12.47 6.21 4.71
N PHE A 156 -11.20 5.85 4.92
CA PHE A 156 -10.83 4.55 5.47
C PHE A 156 -11.19 4.41 6.95
N LEU A 157 -11.20 5.51 7.72
CA LEU A 157 -11.71 5.52 9.09
C LEU A 157 -13.20 5.14 9.13
N ASP A 158 -14.02 5.73 8.26
CA ASP A 158 -15.46 5.41 8.22
C ASP A 158 -15.70 3.94 7.87
N GLY A 159 -14.86 3.35 7.01
CA GLY A 159 -14.88 1.93 6.70
C GLY A 159 -14.46 1.05 7.89
N LEU A 160 -13.41 1.45 8.62
CA LEU A 160 -12.91 0.78 9.81
C LEU A 160 -13.88 0.81 10.98
N GLU A 161 -14.48 1.97 11.27
CA GLU A 161 -15.49 2.09 12.33
C GLU A 161 -16.70 1.22 12.00
N GLY A 162 -17.04 1.09 10.71
CA GLY A 162 -17.99 0.10 10.22
C GLY A 162 -17.59 -1.35 10.55
N GLU A 163 -16.33 -1.75 10.33
CA GLU A 163 -15.86 -3.10 10.71
C GLU A 163 -15.91 -3.33 12.24
N GLU A 164 -15.51 -2.34 13.04
CA GLU A 164 -15.42 -2.48 14.49
C GLU A 164 -16.79 -2.54 15.18
N LEU A 165 -17.77 -1.80 14.67
CA LEU A 165 -19.15 -1.82 15.19
C LEU A 165 -19.87 -3.16 14.90
N PHE A 166 -19.44 -3.88 13.86
CA PHE A 166 -20.04 -5.16 13.45
C PHE A 166 -19.17 -6.39 13.77
N GLY A 167 -18.02 -6.19 14.41
CA GLY A 167 -17.36 -7.20 15.24
C GLY A 167 -16.51 -8.22 14.48
N PHE A 168 -15.20 -7.96 14.44
CA PHE A 168 -14.18 -9.01 14.53
C PHE A 168 -13.11 -8.58 15.54
N GLN A 169 -13.39 -8.74 16.83
CA GLN A 169 -12.33 -8.94 17.82
C GLN A 169 -11.82 -10.37 17.62
N GLY A 170 -10.72 -10.49 16.87
CA GLY A 170 -9.87 -11.68 16.89
C GLY A 170 -8.94 -11.65 18.10
#